data_AF-A0A259FGJ7-F1
#
_entry.id   AF-A0A259FGJ7-F1
#
_cell.length_a   1.000
_cell.length_b   1.000
_cell.length_c   1.000
_cell.angle_alpha   90.00
_cell.angle_beta   90.00
_cell.angle_gamma   90.00
#
_symmetry.space_group_name_H-M   'P 1'
#
loop_
_entity.id
_entity.type
_entity.pdbx_description
1 polymer ?
#
loop_
_entity_poly.entity_id
_entity_poly.type
_entity_poly.pdbx_seq_one_letter_code
_entity_poly.pdbx_strand_id
1 'polypeptide(L)'
;MERPVYPGFYNDTHGITQLGRVVLDAWVFGILPENEDCTGWDLGRMQNLMNQVEAKWDEFGNLPSHLPPELLERHTQLYRDAMERAAGRGWNPELADED
;
A
#
# COMPACT_ATOMS: atom_id res chain seq x y z
N MET A 1 -5.22 -26.04 -11.11
CA MET A 1 -4.40 -25.24 -10.18
C MET A 1 -4.96 -23.84 -10.20
N GLU A 2 -5.61 -23.43 -9.12
CA GLU A 2 -6.07 -22.05 -8.93
C GLU A 2 -4.84 -21.18 -8.73
N ARG A 3 -4.75 -20.06 -9.47
CA ARG A 3 -3.65 -19.12 -9.26
C ARG A 3 -3.93 -18.36 -7.96
N PRO A 4 -2.95 -18.19 -7.08
CA PRO A 4 -3.13 -17.35 -5.91
C PRO A 4 -3.49 -15.93 -6.35
N VAL A 5 -4.56 -15.39 -5.74
CA VAL A 5 -5.02 -14.02 -5.92
C VAL A 5 -4.80 -13.25 -4.64
N TYR A 6 -4.61 -11.94 -4.77
CA TYR A 6 -4.54 -11.04 -3.64
C TYR A 6 -5.93 -10.95 -2.97
N PRO A 7 -6.04 -11.15 -1.65
CA PRO A 7 -7.32 -11.10 -0.94
C PRO A 7 -7.94 -9.69 -0.90
N GLY A 8 -7.18 -8.65 -1.25
CA GLY A 8 -7.57 -7.25 -1.19
C GLY A 8 -7.02 -6.55 0.04
N PHE A 9 -6.82 -5.24 -0.03
CA PHE A 9 -6.19 -4.46 1.05
C PHE A 9 -6.92 -4.60 2.40
N TYR A 10 -8.26 -4.68 2.40
CA TYR A 10 -9.04 -4.81 3.64
C TYR A 10 -9.05 -6.23 4.24
N ASN A 11 -8.75 -7.25 3.42
CA ASN A 11 -8.70 -8.65 3.81
C ASN A 11 -7.26 -9.18 3.94
N ASP A 12 -6.28 -8.41 3.50
CA ASP A 12 -4.86 -8.66 3.74
C ASP A 12 -4.60 -8.72 5.24
N THR A 13 -3.65 -9.56 5.66
CA THR A 13 -3.42 -9.92 7.07
C THR A 13 -3.47 -8.71 8.00
N HIS A 14 -2.79 -7.63 7.62
CA HIS A 14 -2.83 -6.36 8.34
C HIS A 14 -2.94 -5.13 7.44
N GLY A 15 -2.91 -5.27 6.10
CA GLY A 15 -2.93 -4.14 5.16
C GLY A 15 -1.60 -3.35 5.08
N ILE A 16 -0.65 -3.61 5.99
CA ILE A 16 0.71 -3.03 5.99
C ILE A 16 1.76 -3.98 5.39
N THR A 17 1.32 -5.10 4.79
CA THR A 17 2.21 -5.99 4.03
C THR A 17 2.77 -5.29 2.79
N GLN A 18 3.78 -5.87 2.15
CA GLN A 18 4.35 -5.29 0.93
C GLN A 18 3.29 -5.02 -0.15
N LEU A 19 2.36 -5.95 -0.37
CA LEU A 19 1.26 -5.77 -1.33
C LEU A 19 0.25 -4.73 -0.86
N GLY A 20 -0.07 -4.70 0.45
CA GLY A 20 -0.96 -3.68 1.01
C GLY A 20 -0.39 -2.25 0.89
N ARG A 21 0.91 -2.08 1.11
CA ARG A 21 1.63 -0.80 0.91
C ARG A 21 1.59 -0.35 -0.55
N VAL A 22 1.75 -1.26 -1.51
CA VAL A 22 1.61 -0.92 -2.94
C VAL A 22 0.21 -0.39 -3.25
N VAL A 23 -0.85 -0.98 -2.67
CA VAL A 23 -2.22 -0.46 -2.84
C VAL A 23 -2.36 0.93 -2.22
N LEU A 24 -1.82 1.15 -1.01
CA LEU A 24 -1.82 2.47 -0.36
C LEU A 24 -1.11 3.52 -1.21
N ASP A 25 0.10 3.23 -1.68
CA ASP A 25 0.88 4.15 -2.50
C ASP A 25 0.20 4.40 -3.85
N ALA A 26 -0.44 3.39 -4.45
CA ALA A 26 -1.23 3.56 -5.65
C ALA A 26 -2.41 4.52 -5.42
N TRP A 27 -3.04 4.48 -4.25
CA TRP A 27 -4.04 5.47 -3.86
C TRP A 27 -3.43 6.85 -3.64
N VAL A 28 -2.27 6.97 -2.99
CA VAL A 28 -1.56 8.25 -2.81
C VAL A 28 -1.31 8.92 -4.15
N PHE A 29 -0.75 8.20 -5.11
CA PHE A 29 -0.43 8.74 -6.44
C PHE A 29 -1.61 8.85 -7.39
N GLY A 30 -2.80 8.39 -6.98
CA GLY A 30 -3.99 8.35 -7.84
C GLY A 30 -3.85 7.41 -9.03
N ILE A 31 -2.95 6.42 -8.95
CA ILE A 31 -2.87 5.30 -9.92
C ILE A 31 -4.14 4.45 -9.81
N LEU A 32 -4.62 4.27 -8.57
CA LEU A 32 -5.90 3.63 -8.26
C LEU A 32 -6.80 4.58 -7.49
N PRO A 33 -8.13 4.49 -7.70
CA PRO A 33 -9.07 5.18 -6.85
C PRO A 33 -9.08 4.53 -5.45
N GLU A 34 -9.30 5.32 -4.40
CA GLU A 34 -9.28 4.88 -2.99
C GLU A 34 -10.33 3.81 -2.63
N ASN A 35 -11.28 3.54 -3.52
CA ASN A 35 -12.28 2.48 -3.37
C ASN A 35 -11.88 1.14 -4.02
N GLU A 36 -10.79 1.10 -4.80
CA GLU A 36 -10.27 -0.13 -5.41
C GLU A 36 -9.20 -0.74 -4.50
N ASP A 37 -9.56 -1.80 -3.78
CA ASP A 37 -8.70 -2.47 -2.81
C ASP A 37 -7.92 -3.66 -3.41
N CYS A 38 -8.00 -3.85 -4.72
CA CYS A 38 -7.38 -4.94 -5.48
C CYS A 38 -7.84 -6.35 -5.09
N THR A 39 -9.02 -6.50 -4.49
CA THR A 39 -9.59 -7.84 -4.18
C THR A 39 -9.68 -8.71 -5.43
N GLY A 40 -9.13 -9.93 -5.35
CA GLY A 40 -9.20 -10.92 -6.42
C GLY A 40 -8.24 -10.66 -7.58
N TRP A 41 -7.34 -9.67 -7.46
CA TRP A 41 -6.30 -9.44 -8.46
C TRP A 41 -5.29 -10.59 -8.45
N ASP A 42 -4.90 -11.06 -9.63
CA ASP A 42 -3.81 -12.01 -9.75
C ASP A 42 -2.45 -11.34 -9.49
N LEU A 43 -1.43 -12.16 -9.19
CA LEU A 43 -0.08 -11.67 -8.89
C LEU A 43 0.55 -10.87 -10.04
N GLY A 44 0.20 -11.17 -11.30
CA GLY A 44 0.72 -10.41 -12.45
C GLY A 44 0.15 -8.99 -12.50
N ARG A 45 -1.15 -8.84 -12.20
CA ARG A 45 -1.78 -7.52 -12.06
C ARG A 45 -1.23 -6.73 -10.88
N MET A 46 -0.99 -7.39 -9.75
CA MET A 46 -0.31 -6.77 -8.60
C MET A 46 1.12 -6.34 -8.91
N GLN A 47 1.88 -7.17 -9.63
CA GLN A 47 3.25 -6.82 -10.06
C GLN A 47 3.25 -5.59 -10.98
N ASN A 48 2.27 -5.50 -11.89
CA ASN A 48 2.14 -4.33 -12.76
C ASN A 48 1.81 -3.06 -11.97
N LEU A 49 0.99 -3.15 -10.93
CA LEU A 49 0.71 -2.05 -10.02
C LEU A 49 1.97 -1.62 -9.26
N MET A 50 2.71 -2.57 -8.72
CA MET A 50 3.98 -2.33 -8.03
C MET A 50 4.96 -1.57 -8.92
N ASN A 51 5.12 -1.97 -10.18
CA ASN A 51 6.01 -1.28 -11.12
C ASN A 51 5.56 0.16 -11.42
N GLN A 52 4.24 0.41 -11.49
CA GLN A 52 3.71 1.77 -11.70
C GLN A 52 3.96 2.65 -10.48
N VAL A 53 3.74 2.12 -9.28
CA VAL A 53 4.01 2.79 -8.01
C VAL A 53 5.50 3.09 -7.86
N GLU A 54 6.36 2.12 -8.15
CA GLU A 54 7.81 2.30 -8.12
C GLU A 54 8.27 3.38 -9.10
N ALA A 55 7.74 3.39 -10.32
CA ALA A 55 8.03 4.43 -11.30
C ALA A 55 7.59 5.82 -10.80
N LYS A 56 6.46 5.93 -10.08
CA LYS A 56 6.04 7.18 -9.45
C LYS A 56 6.96 7.60 -8.32
N TRP A 57 7.36 6.67 -7.47
CA TRP A 57 8.30 6.95 -6.41
C TRP A 57 9.66 7.41 -6.95
N ASP A 58 10.12 6.87 -8.06
CA ASP A 58 11.37 7.28 -8.73
C ASP A 58 11.34 8.77 -9.12
N GLU A 59 10.20 9.29 -9.58
CA GLU A 59 10.01 10.73 -9.87
C GLU A 59 10.26 11.62 -8.64
N PHE A 60 10.05 11.08 -7.44
CA PHE A 60 10.27 11.76 -6.16
C PHE A 60 11.55 11.26 -5.44
N GLY A 61 12.44 10.52 -6.13
CA GLY A 61 13.67 10.01 -5.54
C GLY A 61 13.46 8.96 -4.44
N ASN A 62 12.35 8.20 -4.52
CA ASN A 62 11.98 7.11 -3.61
C ASN A 62 11.90 7.53 -2.12
N LEU A 63 11.60 8.80 -1.85
CA LEU A 63 11.51 9.34 -0.50
C LEU A 63 10.19 10.07 -0.28
N PRO A 64 9.39 9.69 0.75
CA PRO A 64 8.18 10.40 1.13
C PRO A 64 8.41 11.89 1.40
N SER A 65 9.58 12.26 1.93
CA SER A 65 9.96 13.64 2.21
C SER A 65 10.10 14.53 0.98
N HIS A 66 10.21 13.94 -0.22
CA HIS A 66 10.25 14.68 -1.49
C HIS A 66 8.87 14.85 -2.12
N LEU A 67 7.83 14.24 -1.55
CA LEU A 67 6.46 14.41 -2.02
C LEU A 67 6.02 15.87 -1.84
N PRO A 68 5.23 16.41 -2.80
CA PRO A 68 4.57 17.69 -2.61
C PRO A 68 3.59 17.62 -1.42
N PRO A 69 3.27 18.76 -0.78
CA PRO A 69 2.47 18.79 0.46
C PRO A 69 1.13 18.06 0.36
N GLU A 70 0.46 18.13 -0.79
CA GLU A 70 -0.82 17.47 -1.02
C GLU A 70 -0.69 15.93 -1.01
N LEU A 71 0.32 15.39 -1.71
CA LEU A 71 0.58 13.95 -1.73
C LEU A 71 1.12 13.46 -0.39
N LEU A 72 1.95 14.26 0.28
CA LEU A 72 2.46 13.94 1.60
C LEU A 72 1.33 13.86 2.63
N GLU A 73 0.41 14.83 2.64
CA GLU A 73 -0.75 14.80 3.52
C GLU A 73 -1.61 13.57 3.27
N ARG A 74 -1.88 13.25 2.00
CA ARG A 74 -2.63 12.05 1.61
C ARG A 74 -1.93 10.76 2.04
N HIS A 75 -0.63 10.66 1.82
CA HIS A 75 0.19 9.54 2.28
C HIS A 75 0.10 9.39 3.80
N THR A 76 0.28 10.47 4.56
CA THR A 76 0.18 10.44 6.02
C THR A 76 -1.19 10.01 6.50
N GLN A 77 -2.28 10.51 5.91
CA GLN A 77 -3.64 10.13 6.28
C GLN A 77 -3.90 8.65 5.99
N LEU A 78 -3.62 8.18 4.77
CA LEU A 78 -3.85 6.79 4.38
C LEU A 78 -3.02 5.79 5.22
N TYR A 79 -1.74 6.09 5.45
CA TYR A 79 -0.89 5.23 6.28
C TYR A 79 -1.31 5.25 7.75
N ARG A 80 -1.75 6.39 8.28
CA ARG A 80 -2.31 6.45 9.63
C ARG A 80 -3.52 5.53 9.77
N ASP A 81 -4.50 5.68 8.89
CA ASP A 81 -5.72 4.85 8.90
C ASP A 81 -5.40 3.36 8.75
N ALA A 82 -4.43 3.02 7.90
CA ALA A 82 -3.97 1.66 7.71
C ALA A 82 -3.29 1.11 8.98
N MET A 83 -2.43 1.90 9.64
CA MET A 83 -1.78 1.52 10.90
C MET A 83 -2.78 1.37 12.05
N GLU A 84 -3.78 2.26 12.16
CA GLU A 84 -4.84 2.14 13.16
C GLU A 84 -5.66 0.87 12.98
N ARG A 85 -6.01 0.53 11.73
CA ARG A 85 -6.67 -0.74 11.39
C ARG A 85 -5.81 -1.95 11.72
N ALA A 86 -4.52 -1.90 11.36
CA ALA A 86 -3.56 -2.96 11.63
C ALA A 86 -3.42 -3.19 13.13
N ALA A 87 -3.27 -2.12 13.92
CA ALA A 87 -3.20 -2.16 15.38
C ALA A 87 -4.46 -2.79 16.00
N GLY A 88 -5.65 -2.43 15.49
CA GLY A 88 -6.92 -3.06 15.89
C GLY A 88 -6.99 -4.57 15.58
N ARG A 89 -6.17 -5.06 14.65
CA ARG A 89 -6.04 -6.49 14.30
C ARG A 89 -4.86 -7.18 14.99
N GLY A 90 -4.16 -6.50 15.91
CA GLY A 90 -3.04 -7.04 16.66
C GLY A 90 -1.67 -6.87 16.01
N TRP A 91 -1.55 -6.05 14.96
CA TRP A 91 -0.26 -5.65 14.42
C TRP A 91 0.45 -4.72 15.41
N ASN A 92 1.70 -5.03 15.74
CA ASN A 92 2.52 -4.18 16.60
C ASN A 92 3.65 -3.53 15.77
N PRO A 93 3.65 -2.20 15.58
CA PRO A 93 4.69 -1.51 14.82
C PRO A 93 6.09 -1.68 15.41
N GLU A 94 6.22 -1.77 16.75
CA GLU A 94 7.52 -1.93 17.41
C GLU A 94 8.19 -3.29 17.15
N LEU A 95 7.43 -4.31 16.75
CA LEU A 95 7.98 -5.63 16.38
C LEU A 95 8.38 -5.73 14.90
N ALA A 96 8.13 -4.69 14.09
CA ALA A 96 8.40 -4.71 12.65
C ALA A 96 9.80 -4.19 12.28
N ASP A 97 10.52 -3.57 13.22
CA ASP A 97 11.90 -3.07 13.06
C ASP A 97 12.96 -4.04 13.66
N GLU A 98 12.59 -5.28 13.96
CA GLU A 98 13.51 -6.32 14.44
C GLU A 98 13.71 -7.43 13.38
N ASP A 99 14.58 -7.20 12.39
CA ASP A 99 15.59 -8.17 11.90
C ASP A 99 16.72 -7.47 11.11
#